data_AF-A0A815WID0-F1
#
_entry.id   AF-A0A815WID0-F1
#
_cell.length_a   1.000
_cell.length_b   1.000
_cell.length_c   1.000
_cell.angle_alpha   90.00
_cell.angle_beta   90.00
_cell.angle_gamma   90.00
#
_symmetry.space_group_name_H-M   'P 1'
#
loop_
_entity.id
_entity.type
_entity.pdbx_description
1 polymer ?
#
loop_
_entity_poly.entity_id
_entity_poly.type
_entity_poly.pdbx_seq_one_letter_code
_entity_poly.pdbx_strand_id
1 'polypeptide(L)'
;SCFKEYAITKLNSRQFKLDSNIGYSLGCPDGCPNTLLRDLHIFRLMDKSNYERYKIFGAEEYVFNHQGVICPMPSCGCGLILDESNLKIICPLPLGCGKTFCRNCKTLWEDDTVQVCLCQDDNKNDDNRPYSFWNYLFNYQRETSSVLVKKCPRCSVKTEKDGGCNAISCTHCGMTWCWICEMEFRTDCIQSHWF
;
A
#
# COMPACT_ATOMS: atom_id res chain seq x y z
N SER A 1 -16.22 -0.28 4.14
CA SER A 1 -16.59 -0.58 2.74
C SER A 1 -15.68 0.16 1.77
N CYS A 2 -15.63 1.50 1.78
CA CYS A 2 -14.93 2.28 0.75
C CYS A 2 -13.41 2.02 0.63
N PHE A 3 -12.66 1.97 1.74
CA PHE A 3 -11.22 1.67 1.67
C PHE A 3 -10.93 0.31 1.03
N LYS A 4 -11.72 -0.71 1.40
CA LYS A 4 -11.58 -2.06 0.85
C LYS A 4 -11.81 -2.06 -0.66
N GLU A 5 -12.88 -1.41 -1.12
CA GLU A 5 -13.20 -1.29 -2.54
C GLU A 5 -12.13 -0.51 -3.32
N TYR A 6 -11.64 0.60 -2.75
CA TYR A 6 -10.52 1.36 -3.31
C TYR A 6 -9.29 0.47 -3.47
N ALA A 7 -8.88 -0.22 -2.41
CA ALA A 7 -7.69 -1.07 -2.44
C ALA A 7 -7.82 -2.22 -3.44
N ILE A 8 -8.97 -2.90 -3.50
CA ILE A 8 -9.23 -3.97 -4.48
C ILE A 8 -9.25 -3.43 -5.90
N THR A 9 -9.87 -2.26 -6.15
CA THR A 9 -9.90 -1.63 -7.47
C THR A 9 -8.50 -1.29 -7.95
N LYS A 10 -7.66 -0.71 -7.08
CA LYS A 10 -6.26 -0.40 -7.40
C LYS A 10 -5.40 -1.66 -7.56
N LEU A 11 -5.70 -2.72 -6.81
CA LEU A 11 -5.02 -4.01 -6.96
C LEU A 11 -5.33 -4.65 -8.33
N ASN A 12 -6.61 -4.68 -8.71
CA ASN A 12 -7.06 -5.22 -9.98
C ASN A 12 -6.49 -4.47 -11.18
N SER A 13 -6.32 -3.15 -11.05
CA SER A 13 -5.76 -2.29 -12.10
C SER A 13 -4.23 -2.13 -12.04
N ARG A 14 -3.52 -2.86 -11.15
CA ARG A 14 -2.06 -2.75 -10.96
C ARG A 14 -1.58 -1.30 -10.67
N GLN A 15 -2.33 -0.56 -9.85
CA GLN A 15 -2.07 0.85 -9.53
C GLN A 15 -1.50 1.08 -8.13
N PHE A 16 -1.06 0.02 -7.44
CA PHE A 16 -0.21 0.17 -6.26
C PHE A 16 1.18 0.65 -6.69
N LYS A 17 1.90 1.27 -5.76
CA LYS A 17 3.23 1.84 -6.01
C LYS A 17 4.25 1.09 -5.18
N LEU A 18 5.32 0.63 -5.81
CA LEU A 18 6.48 0.12 -5.10
C LEU A 18 7.32 1.30 -4.62
N ASP A 19 7.51 1.41 -3.31
CA ASP A 19 8.40 2.37 -2.67
C ASP A 19 9.57 1.63 -2.01
N SER A 20 10.78 2.19 -2.13
CA SER A 20 12.01 1.57 -1.63
C SER A 20 12.07 1.34 -0.11
N ASN A 21 11.36 2.15 0.68
CA ASN A 21 11.40 2.10 2.14
C ASN A 21 10.14 1.48 2.75
N ILE A 22 9.02 1.60 2.04
CA ILE A 22 7.70 1.13 2.51
C ILE A 22 7.37 -0.23 1.91
N GLY A 23 7.72 -0.47 0.66
CA GLY A 23 7.25 -1.61 -0.14
C GLY A 23 6.08 -1.25 -1.03
N TYR A 24 5.27 -2.25 -1.40
CA TYR A 24 4.17 -2.09 -2.34
C TYR A 24 2.93 -1.52 -1.63
N SER A 25 2.54 -0.28 -1.94
CA SER A 25 1.53 0.43 -1.14
C SER A 25 0.60 1.33 -1.97
N LEU A 26 -0.40 1.89 -1.30
CA LEU A 26 -1.34 2.88 -1.85
C LEU A 26 -1.20 4.21 -1.11
N GLY A 27 -1.40 5.28 -1.87
CA GLY A 27 -1.51 6.62 -1.34
C GLY A 27 -2.96 7.04 -1.14
N CYS A 28 -3.16 8.30 -0.81
CA CYS A 28 -4.46 8.95 -0.81
C CYS A 28 -5.16 8.77 -2.17
N PRO A 29 -6.46 8.42 -2.21
CA PRO A 29 -7.24 8.32 -3.44
C PRO A 29 -7.18 9.58 -4.31
N ASP A 30 -7.03 10.75 -3.69
CA ASP A 30 -6.93 12.05 -4.36
C ASP A 30 -5.52 12.38 -4.89
N GLY A 31 -4.57 11.45 -4.72
CA GLY A 31 -3.21 11.60 -5.28
C GLY A 31 -2.29 12.53 -4.50
N CYS A 32 -2.63 12.88 -3.25
CA CYS A 32 -1.79 13.70 -2.40
C CYS A 32 -0.36 13.13 -2.25
N PRO A 33 0.69 13.97 -2.30
CA PRO A 33 2.07 13.51 -2.18
C PRO A 33 2.37 12.97 -0.77
N ASN A 34 3.32 12.05 -0.65
CA ASN A 34 3.81 11.50 0.63
C ASN A 34 2.74 10.84 1.52
N THR A 35 1.68 10.31 0.92
CA THR A 35 0.55 9.68 1.64
C THR A 35 0.55 8.15 1.59
N LEU A 36 1.66 7.52 1.18
CA LEU A 36 1.75 6.06 1.14
C LEU A 36 1.51 5.46 2.53
N LEU A 37 0.64 4.47 2.58
CA LEU A 37 0.36 3.72 3.80
C LEU A 37 1.60 2.95 4.23
N ARG A 38 2.06 3.19 5.46
CA ARG A 38 3.28 2.58 6.00
C ARG A 38 3.03 1.23 6.67
N ASP A 39 1.89 1.09 7.36
CA ASP A 39 1.49 -0.20 7.90
C ASP A 39 0.76 -1.03 6.84
N LEU A 40 1.53 -1.88 6.16
CA LEU A 40 1.02 -2.74 5.08
C LEU A 40 0.04 -3.81 5.58
N HIS A 41 -0.05 -4.07 6.89
CA HIS A 41 -1.02 -5.03 7.44
C HIS A 41 -2.46 -4.58 7.22
N ILE A 42 -2.70 -3.28 7.01
CA ILE A 42 -4.03 -2.75 6.67
C ILE A 42 -4.63 -3.42 5.43
N PHE A 43 -3.79 -3.91 4.51
CA PHE A 43 -4.23 -4.61 3.31
C PHE A 43 -4.83 -6.00 3.58
N ARG A 44 -4.69 -6.54 4.81
CA ARG A 44 -5.42 -7.75 5.24
C ARG A 44 -6.94 -7.55 5.25
N LEU A 45 -7.42 -6.31 5.27
CA LEU A 45 -8.84 -5.98 5.13
C LEU A 45 -9.41 -6.33 3.74
N MET A 46 -8.57 -6.52 2.72
CA MET A 46 -9.00 -6.88 1.37
C MET A 46 -9.51 -8.32 1.23
N ASP A 47 -9.57 -9.10 2.30
CA ASP A 47 -9.75 -10.57 2.34
C ASP A 47 -8.51 -11.37 1.92
N LYS A 48 -8.52 -12.67 2.25
CA LYS A 48 -7.36 -13.55 2.07
C LYS A 48 -6.94 -13.67 0.61
N SER A 49 -7.90 -13.81 -0.32
CA SER A 49 -7.60 -14.01 -1.74
C SER A 49 -6.90 -12.78 -2.32
N ASN A 50 -7.44 -11.59 -2.07
CA ASN A 50 -6.82 -10.36 -2.56
C ASN A 50 -5.51 -10.03 -1.83
N TYR A 51 -5.38 -10.37 -0.55
CA TYR A 51 -4.12 -10.18 0.17
C TYR A 51 -2.99 -11.07 -0.36
N GLU A 52 -3.29 -12.32 -0.75
CA GLU A 52 -2.32 -13.18 -1.46
C GLU A 52 -1.93 -12.60 -2.82
N ARG A 53 -2.91 -12.16 -3.63
CA ARG A 53 -2.64 -11.47 -4.91
C ARG A 53 -1.77 -10.23 -4.72
N TYR A 54 -2.05 -9.44 -3.69
CA TYR A 54 -1.26 -8.26 -3.32
C TYR A 54 0.20 -8.60 -3.05
N LYS A 55 0.49 -9.67 -2.27
CA LYS A 55 1.87 -10.11 -2.01
C LYS A 55 2.57 -10.55 -3.29
N ILE A 56 1.90 -11.31 -4.16
CA ILE A 56 2.43 -11.75 -5.45
C ILE A 56 2.76 -10.53 -6.31
N PHE A 57 1.81 -9.60 -6.45
CA PHE A 57 2.00 -8.40 -7.27
C PHE A 57 3.13 -7.52 -6.74
N GLY A 58 3.28 -7.38 -5.43
CA GLY A 58 4.39 -6.67 -4.83
C GLY A 58 5.75 -7.32 -5.11
N ALA A 59 5.83 -8.66 -5.08
CA ALA A 59 7.03 -9.40 -5.44
C ALA A 59 7.36 -9.27 -6.94
N GLU A 60 6.35 -9.34 -7.82
CA GLU A 60 6.52 -9.14 -9.25
C GLU A 60 7.01 -7.73 -9.59
N GLU A 61 6.40 -6.70 -9.02
CA GLU A 61 6.84 -5.31 -9.20
C GLU A 61 8.27 -5.09 -8.72
N TYR A 62 8.67 -5.74 -7.62
CA TYR A 62 10.05 -5.71 -7.17
C TYR A 62 10.99 -6.30 -8.22
N VAL A 63 10.66 -7.45 -8.79
CA VAL A 63 11.46 -8.08 -9.85
C VAL A 63 11.56 -7.17 -11.08
N PHE A 64 10.44 -6.60 -11.54
CA PHE A 64 10.44 -5.69 -12.70
C PHE A 64 11.25 -4.41 -12.46
N ASN A 65 11.16 -3.82 -11.28
CA ASN A 65 11.92 -2.62 -10.91
C ASN A 65 13.43 -2.87 -10.85
N HIS A 66 13.86 -4.13 -10.72
CA HIS A 66 15.27 -4.55 -10.78
C HIS A 66 15.63 -5.17 -12.14
N GLN A 67 14.90 -4.79 -13.19
CA GLN A 67 15.08 -5.28 -14.57
C GLN A 67 15.01 -6.81 -14.71
N GLY A 68 14.43 -7.48 -13.72
CA GLY A 68 14.23 -8.91 -13.71
C GLY A 68 13.06 -9.35 -14.59
N VAL A 69 12.83 -10.66 -14.62
CA VAL A 69 11.77 -11.28 -15.41
C VAL A 69 11.02 -12.35 -14.62
N ILE A 70 9.72 -12.45 -14.86
CA ILE A 70 8.89 -13.54 -14.34
C ILE A 70 8.85 -14.68 -15.37
N CYS A 71 8.99 -15.92 -14.89
CA CYS A 71 8.81 -17.11 -15.70
C CYS A 71 7.37 -17.17 -16.24
N PRO A 72 7.17 -17.31 -17.57
CA PRO A 72 5.84 -17.26 -18.17
C PRO A 72 5.03 -18.55 -17.98
N MET A 73 5.63 -19.61 -17.42
CA MET A 73 4.93 -20.87 -17.20
C MET A 73 3.83 -20.68 -16.14
N PRO A 74 2.55 -20.96 -16.47
CA PRO A 74 1.43 -20.77 -15.55
C PRO A 74 1.56 -21.54 -14.22
N SER A 75 2.26 -22.69 -14.25
CA SER A 75 2.52 -23.52 -13.07
C SER A 75 3.77 -23.10 -12.29
N CYS A 76 4.49 -22.06 -12.71
CA CYS A 76 5.76 -21.65 -12.10
C CYS A 76 5.72 -20.20 -11.57
N GLY A 77 5.71 -19.19 -12.45
CA GLY A 77 5.75 -17.79 -12.04
C GLY A 77 7.00 -17.36 -11.26
N CYS A 78 8.10 -18.11 -11.33
CA CYS A 78 9.35 -17.78 -10.63
C CYS A 78 9.90 -16.42 -11.09
N GLY A 79 10.18 -15.52 -10.15
CA GLY A 79 10.80 -14.23 -10.42
C GLY A 79 12.32 -14.30 -10.41
N LEU A 80 12.95 -13.77 -11.46
CA LEU A 80 14.38 -13.87 -11.71
C LEU A 80 14.97 -12.46 -11.83
N ILE A 81 15.91 -12.13 -10.94
CA ILE A 81 16.75 -10.94 -11.08
C ILE A 81 18.06 -11.42 -11.69
N LEU A 82 18.43 -10.85 -12.84
CA LEU A 82 19.50 -11.36 -13.69
C LEU A 82 20.53 -10.25 -13.90
N ASP A 83 21.80 -10.57 -13.64
CA ASP A 83 22.91 -9.61 -13.80
C ASP A 83 23.25 -9.35 -15.28
N GLU A 84 22.97 -10.32 -16.14
CA GLU A 84 23.25 -10.24 -17.58
C GLU A 84 21.96 -10.01 -18.38
N SER A 85 22.05 -9.15 -19.41
CA SER A 85 20.98 -8.85 -20.37
C SER A 85 20.85 -9.93 -21.45
N ASN A 86 21.03 -11.20 -21.08
CA ASN A 86 20.87 -12.30 -22.01
C ASN A 86 19.41 -12.40 -22.46
N LEU A 87 19.21 -12.52 -23.78
CA LEU A 87 17.89 -12.77 -24.35
C LEU A 87 17.38 -14.17 -23.96
N LYS A 88 18.31 -15.12 -23.75
CA LYS A 88 18.02 -16.51 -23.40
C LYS A 88 18.05 -16.76 -21.90
N ILE A 89 16.86 -16.99 -21.32
CA ILE A 89 16.70 -17.23 -19.88
C ILE A 89 16.31 -18.68 -19.64
N ILE A 90 16.98 -19.33 -18.68
CA ILE A 90 16.63 -20.65 -18.18
C ILE A 90 16.03 -20.48 -16.78
N CYS A 91 14.81 -20.96 -16.57
CA CYS A 91 14.19 -20.95 -15.25
C CYS A 91 14.94 -21.96 -14.34
N PRO A 92 15.54 -21.53 -13.22
CA PRO A 92 16.48 -22.36 -12.46
C PRO A 92 15.78 -23.49 -11.71
N LEU A 93 16.37 -24.68 -11.65
CA LEU A 93 15.96 -25.77 -10.75
C LEU A 93 16.74 -25.70 -9.43
N PRO A 94 16.19 -26.15 -8.29
CA PRO A 94 14.87 -26.76 -8.11
C PRO A 94 13.74 -25.76 -7.82
N LEU A 95 14.05 -24.46 -7.71
CA LEU A 95 13.07 -23.43 -7.29
C LEU A 95 12.08 -23.04 -8.39
N GLY A 96 12.46 -23.19 -9.65
CA GLY A 96 11.68 -22.95 -10.86
C GLY A 96 11.37 -24.23 -11.63
N CYS A 97 11.08 -24.12 -12.93
CA CYS A 97 10.57 -25.24 -13.73
C CYS A 97 11.53 -25.79 -14.79
N GLY A 98 12.76 -25.27 -14.90
CA GLY A 98 13.74 -25.72 -15.92
C GLY A 98 13.45 -25.27 -17.35
N LYS A 99 12.30 -24.60 -17.61
CA LYS A 99 11.94 -24.14 -18.96
C LYS A 99 12.79 -22.96 -19.40
N THR A 100 13.11 -22.95 -20.68
CA THR A 100 13.92 -21.92 -21.34
C THR A 100 13.00 -21.00 -22.13
N PHE A 101 13.16 -19.69 -21.99
CA PHE A 101 12.27 -18.70 -22.60
C PHE A 101 12.99 -17.39 -22.90
N CYS A 102 12.43 -16.63 -23.85
CA CYS A 102 12.93 -15.32 -24.22
C CYS A 102 12.66 -14.26 -23.13
N ARG A 103 13.68 -13.47 -22.77
CA ARG A 103 13.57 -12.36 -21.81
C ARG A 103 12.48 -11.36 -22.19
N ASN A 104 12.36 -11.00 -23.47
CA ASN A 104 11.52 -9.90 -23.93
C ASN A 104 10.10 -10.39 -24.25
N CYS A 105 9.94 -11.28 -25.22
CA CYS A 105 8.61 -11.72 -25.70
C CYS A 105 8.01 -12.87 -24.90
N LYS A 106 8.76 -13.46 -23.96
CA LYS A 106 8.34 -14.59 -23.12
C LYS A 106 8.00 -15.90 -23.87
N THR A 107 8.28 -15.98 -25.17
CA THR A 107 8.13 -17.21 -25.94
C THR A 107 9.05 -18.31 -25.40
N LEU A 108 8.51 -19.53 -25.23
CA LEU A 108 9.28 -20.69 -24.83
C LEU A 108 10.16 -21.17 -25.99
N TRP A 109 11.38 -21.61 -25.69
CA TRP A 109 12.14 -22.42 -26.64
C TRP A 109 11.79 -23.89 -26.47
N GLU A 110 11.38 -24.50 -27.57
CA GLU A 110 11.27 -25.95 -27.68
C GLU A 110 12.66 -26.49 -28.09
N ASP A 111 13.11 -27.53 -27.39
CA ASP A 111 14.44 -28.16 -27.39
C ASP A 111 15.40 -27.89 -28.57
N ASP A 112 16.68 -27.64 -28.24
CA ASP A 112 17.95 -27.65 -29.03
C ASP A 112 18.00 -27.19 -30.50
N THR A 113 16.89 -26.75 -31.08
CA THR A 113 16.86 -26.12 -32.38
C THR A 113 17.36 -24.69 -32.23
N VAL A 114 18.17 -24.25 -33.19
CA VAL A 114 18.67 -22.86 -33.28
C VAL A 114 17.51 -21.95 -33.67
N GLN A 115 16.49 -21.84 -32.82
CA GLN A 115 15.43 -20.86 -32.94
C GLN A 115 15.97 -19.52 -32.43
N VAL A 116 16.36 -18.66 -33.37
CA VAL A 116 16.66 -17.26 -33.09
C VAL A 116 15.34 -16.55 -32.76
N CYS A 117 15.25 -15.89 -31.60
CA CYS A 117 14.07 -15.05 -31.33
C CYS A 117 14.07 -13.87 -32.30
N LEU A 118 12.99 -13.72 -33.06
CA LEU A 118 12.79 -12.61 -34.00
C LEU A 118 12.18 -11.37 -33.33
N CYS A 119 12.04 -11.39 -32.00
CA CYS A 119 11.60 -10.27 -31.20
C CYS A 119 12.65 -9.15 -31.26
N GLN A 120 12.51 -8.22 -32.21
CA GLN A 120 13.35 -7.02 -32.28
C GLN A 120 13.21 -6.18 -30.98
N ASP A 121 14.29 -5.52 -30.57
CA ASP A 121 14.29 -4.50 -29.51
C ASP A 121 13.48 -3.26 -29.96
N ASP A 122 12.15 -3.42 -30.01
CA ASP A 122 11.24 -2.30 -30.19
C ASP A 122 11.16 -1.54 -28.85
N ASN A 123 12.13 -0.65 -28.67
CA ASN A 123 12.23 0.29 -27.55
C ASN A 123 11.15 1.38 -27.72
N LYS A 124 9.88 0.99 -27.63
CA LYS A 124 8.74 1.92 -27.63
C LYS A 124 8.49 2.38 -26.20
N ASN A 125 9.26 3.39 -25.80
CA ASN A 125 8.90 4.28 -24.71
C ASN A 125 7.61 5.02 -25.07
N ASP A 126 6.47 4.49 -24.64
CA ASP A 126 5.21 5.23 -24.67
C ASP A 126 4.97 5.85 -23.29
N ASP A 127 5.77 6.88 -23.00
CA ASP A 127 5.62 7.73 -21.82
C ASP A 127 4.62 8.85 -22.14
N ASN A 128 3.35 8.48 -22.28
CA ASN A 128 2.27 9.43 -22.51
C ASN A 128 1.46 9.64 -21.24
N ARG A 129 1.99 10.46 -20.33
CA ARG A 129 1.24 10.99 -19.18
C ARG A 129 0.81 12.43 -19.46
N PRO A 130 -0.49 12.70 -19.65
CA PRO A 130 -1.00 14.07 -19.62
C PRO A 130 -1.01 14.59 -18.18
N TYR A 131 -0.34 15.73 -18.00
CA TYR A 131 -0.36 16.52 -16.78
C TYR A 131 -1.68 17.33 -16.68
N SER A 132 -2.32 17.23 -15.51
CA SER A 132 -3.18 18.20 -14.81
C SER A 132 -4.47 18.78 -15.45
N PHE A 133 -5.62 18.38 -14.89
CA PHE A 133 -6.90 19.13 -14.90
C PHE A 133 -7.23 19.77 -13.52
N TRP A 134 -6.40 19.55 -12.49
CA TRP A 134 -6.76 19.80 -11.08
C TRP A 134 -6.39 21.18 -10.52
N ASN A 135 -6.12 22.17 -11.37
CA ASN A 135 -5.82 23.54 -10.93
C ASN A 135 -7.07 24.42 -10.66
N TYR A 136 -8.27 23.84 -10.49
CA TYR A 136 -9.51 24.63 -10.34
C TYR A 136 -10.47 24.27 -9.19
N LEU A 137 -10.15 23.33 -8.29
CA LEU A 137 -11.05 23.01 -7.15
C LEU A 137 -10.34 23.05 -5.78
N PHE A 138 -9.41 24.00 -5.62
CA PHE A 138 -9.09 24.53 -4.30
C PHE A 138 -10.28 25.36 -3.81
N ASN A 139 -10.97 24.88 -2.76
CA ASN A 139 -11.81 25.60 -1.78
C ASN A 139 -13.16 24.91 -1.50
N TYR A 140 -13.13 23.80 -0.76
CA TYR A 140 -14.20 23.40 0.14
C TYR A 140 -13.70 22.23 1.00
N GLN A 141 -13.72 22.18 2.31
CA GLN A 141 -13.95 23.16 3.37
C GLN A 141 -13.34 22.47 4.59
N ARG A 142 -12.54 23.21 5.36
CA ARG A 142 -12.11 22.80 6.70
C ARG A 142 -13.38 22.53 7.52
N GLU A 143 -13.72 21.27 7.75
CA GLU A 143 -14.70 20.92 8.76
C GLU A 143 -14.03 21.07 10.13
N THR A 144 -14.08 22.32 10.59
CA THR A 144 -14.37 22.73 11.96
C THR A 144 -14.09 21.65 13.01
N SER A 145 -12.91 21.74 13.62
CA SER A 145 -12.72 21.42 15.03
C SER A 145 -13.67 22.29 15.84
N SER A 146 -14.94 21.88 15.94
CA SER A 146 -15.82 22.41 16.95
C SER A 146 -15.22 21.98 18.29
N VAL A 147 -14.88 22.96 19.11
CA VAL A 147 -14.43 22.71 20.48
C VAL A 147 -15.59 22.01 21.19
N LEU A 148 -15.52 20.69 21.32
CA LEU A 148 -16.44 19.94 22.13
C LEU A 148 -16.13 20.28 23.59
N VAL A 149 -17.07 20.92 24.28
CA VAL A 149 -16.96 21.25 25.71
C VAL A 149 -17.71 20.19 26.50
N LYS A 150 -17.03 19.49 27.41
CA LYS A 150 -17.63 18.50 28.32
C LYS A 150 -17.53 18.98 29.77
N LYS A 151 -18.28 18.37 30.69
CA LYS A 151 -18.26 18.75 32.12
C LYS A 151 -17.41 17.77 32.92
N CYS A 152 -16.63 18.28 33.87
CA CYS A 152 -15.89 17.43 34.80
C CYS A 152 -16.88 16.56 35.62
N PRO A 153 -16.68 15.23 35.69
CA PRO A 153 -17.60 14.34 36.41
C PRO A 153 -17.64 14.58 37.93
N ARG A 154 -16.60 15.21 38.51
CA ARG A 154 -16.56 15.53 39.95
C ARG A 154 -17.13 16.91 40.29
N CYS A 155 -16.80 17.95 39.52
CA CYS A 155 -17.17 19.34 39.88
C CYS A 155 -18.05 20.05 38.84
N SER A 156 -18.41 19.38 37.75
CA SER A 156 -19.24 19.91 36.66
C SER A 156 -18.72 21.14 35.91
N VAL A 157 -17.48 21.58 36.20
CA VAL A 157 -16.83 22.68 35.46
C VAL A 157 -16.65 22.27 33.99
N LYS A 158 -17.04 23.19 33.10
CA LYS A 158 -16.85 23.04 31.66
C LYS A 158 -15.36 22.94 31.35
N THR A 159 -15.01 21.90 30.62
CA THR A 159 -13.64 21.54 30.27
C THR A 159 -13.57 21.36 28.76
N GLU A 160 -12.55 21.95 28.17
CA GLU A 160 -12.16 21.76 26.77
C GLU A 160 -11.00 20.77 26.71
N LYS A 161 -11.00 19.93 25.67
CA LYS A 161 -9.87 19.02 25.39
C LYS A 161 -8.84 19.75 24.55
N ASP A 162 -7.65 19.93 25.09
CA ASP A 162 -6.50 20.43 24.35
C ASP A 162 -5.57 19.26 24.00
N GLY A 163 -5.57 18.86 22.72
CA GLY A 163 -4.74 17.78 22.19
C GLY A 163 -5.41 16.40 22.07
N GLY A 164 -4.58 15.37 21.87
CA GLY A 164 -5.04 14.00 21.58
C GLY A 164 -5.36 13.14 22.80
N CYS A 165 -4.73 13.37 23.96
CA CYS A 165 -4.87 12.51 25.14
C CYS A 165 -6.30 12.53 25.72
N ASN A 166 -6.90 11.36 25.93
CA ASN A 166 -8.21 11.24 26.58
C ASN A 166 -8.13 11.29 28.11
N ALA A 167 -6.94 11.22 28.72
CA ALA A 167 -6.73 11.49 30.13
C ALA A 167 -6.55 13.00 30.35
N ILE A 168 -7.59 13.67 30.83
CA ILE A 168 -7.55 15.12 31.06
C ILE A 168 -7.70 15.44 32.55
N SER A 169 -6.99 16.47 33.02
CA SER A 169 -7.03 16.91 34.41
C SER A 169 -7.92 18.15 34.55
N CYS A 170 -8.89 18.10 35.46
CA CYS A 170 -9.75 19.23 35.75
C CYS A 170 -8.96 20.34 36.46
N THR A 171 -8.92 21.53 35.88
CA THR A 171 -8.21 22.70 36.43
C THR A 171 -8.81 23.20 37.75
N HIS A 172 -10.08 22.90 38.02
CA HIS A 172 -10.75 23.32 39.25
C HIS A 172 -10.59 22.32 40.40
N CYS A 173 -10.80 21.02 40.17
CA CYS A 173 -10.81 20.01 41.25
C CYS A 173 -9.63 19.03 41.23
N GLY A 174 -8.72 19.15 40.26
CA GLY A 174 -7.52 18.32 40.12
C GLY A 174 -7.78 16.87 39.69
N MET A 175 -9.03 16.46 39.51
CA MET A 175 -9.35 15.09 39.09
C MET A 175 -8.90 14.83 37.65
N THR A 176 -8.19 13.71 37.44
CA THR A 176 -7.95 13.18 36.10
C THR A 176 -9.11 12.25 35.68
N TRP A 177 -9.68 12.52 34.52
CA TRP A 177 -10.87 11.80 34.02
C TRP A 177 -10.76 11.54 32.52
N CYS A 178 -11.49 10.52 32.05
CA CYS A 178 -11.50 10.10 30.65
C CYS A 178 -12.47 10.93 29.82
N TRP A 179 -11.99 11.58 28.75
CA TRP A 179 -12.82 12.35 27.83
C TRP A 179 -13.92 11.53 27.15
N ILE A 180 -13.65 10.24 26.87
CA ILE A 180 -14.60 9.34 26.20
C ILE A 180 -15.63 8.81 27.19
N CYS A 181 -15.19 8.28 28.34
CA CYS A 181 -16.08 7.64 29.31
C CYS A 181 -16.82 8.62 30.23
N GLU A 182 -16.29 9.85 30.38
CA GLU A 182 -16.83 10.86 31.30
C GLU A 182 -16.83 10.41 32.77
N MET A 183 -15.79 9.65 33.16
CA MET A 183 -15.56 9.13 34.52
C MET A 183 -14.09 9.22 34.91
N GLU A 184 -13.74 8.87 36.16
CA GLU A 184 -12.34 8.77 36.61
C GLU A 184 -11.49 7.94 35.66
N PHE A 185 -10.29 8.43 35.37
CA PHE A 185 -9.39 7.77 34.42
C PHE A 185 -8.79 6.51 35.04
N ARG A 186 -8.92 5.39 34.34
CA ARG A 186 -8.59 4.05 34.85
C ARG A 186 -7.77 3.28 33.82
N THR A 187 -7.28 2.10 34.22
CA THR A 187 -6.43 1.23 33.40
C THR A 187 -7.13 0.72 32.14
N ASP A 188 -8.44 0.50 32.16
CA ASP A 188 -9.26 0.15 30.99
C ASP A 188 -9.25 1.25 29.92
N CYS A 189 -9.24 2.52 30.34
CA CYS A 189 -9.11 3.67 29.44
C CYS A 189 -7.76 3.70 28.72
N ILE A 190 -6.67 3.35 29.42
CA ILE A 190 -5.31 3.28 28.82
C ILE A 190 -5.28 2.23 27.71
N GLN A 191 -5.88 1.07 27.92
CA GLN A 191 -5.83 -0.02 26.94
C GLN A 191 -6.72 0.20 25.73
N SER A 192 -7.84 0.89 25.91
CA SER A 192 -8.90 0.94 24.89
C SER A 192 -8.91 2.23 24.07
N HIS A 193 -8.62 3.37 24.70
CA HIS A 193 -8.80 4.69 24.09
C HIS A 193 -7.94 5.75 24.79
N TRP A 194 -6.64 5.48 24.96
CA TRP A 194 -5.73 6.44 25.59
C TRP A 194 -5.69 7.78 24.84
N PHE A 195 -5.73 7.76 23.52
CA PHE A 195 -5.76 8.94 22.63
C PHE A 195 -6.99 8.93 21.72
#